data_AF-A0A1Z9E9J9-F1
#
_entry.id   AF-A0A1Z9E9J9-F1
#
_cell.length_a   1.000
_cell.length_b   1.000
_cell.length_c   1.000
_cell.angle_alpha   90.00
_cell.angle_beta   90.00
_cell.angle_gamma   90.00
#
_symmetry.space_group_name_H-M   'P 1'
#
loop_
_entity.id
_entity.type
_entity.pdbx_description
1 polymer ?
#
loop_
_entity_poly.entity_id
_entity_poly.type
_entity_poly.pdbx_seq_one_letter_code
_entity_poly.pdbx_strand_id
1 'polypeptide(L)'
;MNITDTFTQILLEEMNGKTAKKSSLIQEWLGTTHVSQSVSIRVGNYLETFFCKVMGDYNKLDMLPRKGRNNIITVDGEDHQVDLLGQIEDDVLITREMKCNLDLDRGKTRDTLRREEQIERGLEEQFDVSVDGGIFCPFYYGEVKKDGRFGMIFGLQWFIDTFKCDFTVEDFQQMGKDALIHKMLCI
;
A
#
# COMPACT_ATOMS: atom_id res chain seq x y z
N MET A 1 -19.31 -41.46 17.39
CA MET A 1 -19.12 -40.30 16.49
C MET A 1 -17.75 -40.42 15.88
N ASN A 2 -17.64 -40.46 14.55
CA ASN A 2 -16.36 -40.61 13.85
C ASN A 2 -15.63 -39.26 13.85
N ILE A 3 -14.36 -39.25 14.22
CA ILE A 3 -13.54 -38.03 14.31
C ILE A 3 -13.45 -37.30 12.96
N THR A 4 -13.46 -38.03 11.85
CA THR A 4 -13.45 -37.48 10.49
C THR A 4 -14.76 -36.75 10.18
N ASP A 5 -15.89 -37.28 10.63
CA ASP A 5 -17.20 -36.66 10.40
C ASP A 5 -17.31 -35.37 11.23
N THR A 6 -16.86 -35.40 12.48
CA THR A 6 -16.80 -34.21 13.35
C THR A 6 -15.88 -33.13 12.76
N PHE A 7 -14.71 -33.50 12.25
CA PHE A 7 -13.79 -32.53 11.62
C PHE A 7 -14.35 -31.97 10.31
N THR A 8 -15.01 -32.79 9.51
CA THR A 8 -15.67 -32.36 8.27
C THR A 8 -16.82 -31.40 8.57
N GLN A 9 -17.58 -31.64 9.64
CA GLN A 9 -18.67 -30.76 10.08
C GLN A 9 -18.14 -29.39 10.54
N ILE A 10 -17.05 -29.37 11.32
CA ILE A 10 -16.36 -28.13 11.71
C ILE A 10 -15.85 -27.36 10.49
N LEU A 11 -15.22 -28.05 9.53
CA LEU A 11 -14.75 -27.42 8.29
C LEU A 11 -15.90 -26.82 7.49
N LEU A 12 -17.02 -27.54 7.34
CA LEU A 12 -18.20 -27.04 6.64
C LEU A 12 -18.83 -25.83 7.34
N GLU A 13 -18.88 -25.83 8.67
CA GLU A 13 -19.38 -24.70 9.46
C GLU A 13 -18.46 -23.47 9.33
N GLU A 14 -17.14 -23.66 9.39
CA GLU A 14 -16.15 -22.58 9.21
C GLU A 14 -16.09 -22.05 7.77
N MET A 15 -16.24 -22.91 6.76
CA MET A 15 -16.24 -22.53 5.35
C MET A 15 -17.54 -21.83 4.95
N ASN A 16 -18.70 -22.28 5.46
CA ASN A 16 -19.99 -21.63 5.18
C ASN A 16 -20.22 -20.36 6.03
N GLY A 17 -19.57 -20.24 7.19
CA GLY A 17 -19.63 -19.06 8.06
C GLY A 17 -18.75 -17.90 7.60
N LYS A 18 -17.77 -18.15 6.72
CA LYS A 18 -16.92 -17.11 6.13
C LYS A 18 -17.41 -16.81 4.73
N THR A 19 -18.31 -15.84 4.60
CA THR A 19 -18.22 -14.97 3.42
C THR A 19 -16.78 -14.48 3.38
N ALA A 20 -16.06 -14.81 2.31
CA ALA A 20 -14.70 -14.32 2.13
C ALA A 20 -14.78 -12.79 2.23
N LYS A 21 -14.38 -12.23 3.38
CA LYS A 21 -14.09 -10.80 3.51
C LYS A 21 -13.23 -10.48 2.29
N LYS A 22 -13.59 -9.49 1.47
CA LYS A 22 -12.91 -9.11 0.21
C LYS A 22 -11.38 -9.07 0.37
N SER A 23 -10.70 -10.22 0.34
CA SER A 23 -9.47 -10.42 1.12
C SER A 23 -8.23 -9.95 0.39
N SER A 24 -8.38 -9.45 -0.83
CA SER A 24 -7.30 -8.86 -1.58
C SER A 24 -7.87 -7.91 -2.63
N LEU A 25 -7.71 -6.60 -2.42
CA LEU A 25 -8.03 -5.59 -3.45
C LEU A 25 -7.19 -5.84 -4.72
N ILE A 26 -6.01 -6.45 -4.57
CA ILE A 26 -5.18 -6.94 -5.67
C ILE A 26 -5.91 -8.03 -6.46
N GLN A 27 -6.62 -8.96 -5.81
CA GLN A 27 -7.38 -9.99 -6.51
C GLN A 27 -8.51 -9.37 -7.35
N GLU A 28 -9.26 -8.42 -6.77
CA GLU A 28 -10.32 -7.70 -7.48
C GLU A 28 -9.76 -6.93 -8.68
N TRP A 29 -8.63 -6.25 -8.49
CA TRP A 29 -7.91 -5.52 -9.54
C TRP A 29 -7.39 -6.42 -10.67
N LEU A 30 -6.86 -7.59 -10.32
CA LEU A 30 -6.40 -8.58 -11.29
C LEU A 30 -7.56 -9.26 -12.05
N GLY A 31 -8.80 -9.14 -11.57
CA GLY A 31 -9.96 -9.75 -12.23
C GLY A 31 -9.96 -11.29 -12.18
N THR A 32 -9.28 -11.90 -11.20
CA THR A 32 -9.16 -13.36 -11.07
C THR A 32 -9.80 -13.87 -9.78
N THR A 33 -10.23 -15.13 -9.77
CA THR A 33 -10.90 -15.76 -8.63
C THR A 33 -9.94 -16.30 -7.58
N HIS A 34 -8.66 -16.47 -7.92
CA HIS A 34 -7.64 -16.96 -7.00
C HIS A 34 -6.29 -16.28 -7.23
N VAL A 35 -5.80 -15.59 -6.19
CA VAL A 35 -4.43 -15.06 -6.12
C VAL A 35 -3.80 -15.61 -4.85
N SER A 36 -2.63 -16.25 -4.98
CA SER A 36 -1.92 -16.72 -3.79
C SER A 36 -1.40 -15.54 -2.96
N GLN A 37 -1.17 -15.77 -1.66
CA GLN A 37 -0.60 -14.74 -0.79
C GLN A 37 0.77 -14.27 -1.28
N SER A 38 1.61 -15.19 -1.79
CA SER A 38 2.94 -14.85 -2.32
C SER A 38 2.86 -13.99 -3.59
N VAL A 39 1.88 -14.23 -4.47
CA VAL A 39 1.61 -13.35 -5.62
C VAL A 39 1.14 -11.98 -5.14
N SER A 40 0.20 -11.92 -4.18
CA SER A 40 -0.31 -10.66 -3.65
C SER A 40 0.80 -9.79 -3.03
N ILE A 41 1.72 -10.40 -2.27
CA ILE A 41 2.88 -9.69 -1.70
C ILE A 41 3.79 -9.15 -2.81
N ARG A 42 4.10 -9.96 -3.83
CA ARG A 42 4.94 -9.51 -4.95
C ARG A 42 4.30 -8.36 -5.71
N VAL A 43 3.00 -8.44 -5.99
CA VAL A 43 2.26 -7.37 -6.66
C VAL A 43 2.28 -6.09 -5.82
N GLY A 44 2.09 -6.18 -4.50
CA GLY A 44 2.25 -5.03 -3.59
C GLY A 44 3.61 -4.34 -3.75
N ASN A 45 4.70 -5.11 -3.68
CA ASN A 45 6.07 -4.57 -3.84
C ASN A 45 6.31 -3.98 -5.25
N TYR A 46 5.73 -4.59 -6.29
CA TYR A 46 5.81 -4.04 -7.66
C TYR A 46 5.04 -2.74 -7.80
N LEU A 47 3.89 -2.61 -7.13
CA LEU A 47 3.13 -1.38 -7.09
C LEU A 47 3.88 -0.28 -6.34
N GLU A 48 4.55 -0.58 -5.23
CA GLU A 48 5.41 0.41 -4.53
C GLU A 48 6.47 0.93 -5.50
N THR A 49 7.18 0.02 -6.16
CA THR A 49 8.22 0.36 -7.15
C THR A 49 7.65 1.17 -8.32
N PHE A 50 6.46 0.80 -8.81
CA PHE A 50 5.76 1.51 -9.88
C PHE A 50 5.42 2.94 -9.46
N PHE A 51 4.78 3.13 -8.30
CA PHE A 51 4.38 4.44 -7.80
C PHE A 51 5.59 5.35 -7.53
N CYS A 52 6.68 4.83 -6.94
CA CYS A 52 7.93 5.57 -6.82
C CYS A 52 8.47 6.04 -8.18
N LYS A 53 8.34 5.22 -9.22
CA LYS A 53 8.86 5.54 -10.55
C LYS A 53 8.01 6.59 -11.26
N VAL A 54 6.68 6.52 -11.15
CA VAL A 54 5.78 7.47 -11.82
C VAL A 54 5.71 8.83 -11.11
N MET A 55 6.17 8.94 -9.86
CA MET A 55 6.43 10.25 -9.23
C MET A 55 7.50 11.06 -9.97
N GLY A 56 8.34 10.43 -10.81
CA GLY A 56 9.31 11.14 -11.65
C GLY A 56 10.18 12.13 -10.86
N ASP A 57 10.24 13.38 -11.30
CA ASP A 57 11.04 14.44 -10.68
C ASP A 57 10.58 14.83 -9.27
N TYR A 58 9.31 14.54 -8.92
CA TYR A 58 8.79 14.75 -7.57
C TYR A 58 9.37 13.76 -6.58
N ASN A 59 9.85 12.59 -7.00
CA ASN A 59 10.40 11.57 -6.12
C ASN A 59 11.71 12.05 -5.45
N LYS A 60 11.78 11.94 -4.13
CA LYS A 60 12.93 12.34 -3.30
C LYS A 60 13.48 11.22 -2.43
N LEU A 61 13.12 9.97 -2.71
CA LEU A 61 13.61 8.81 -1.97
C LEU A 61 15.14 8.65 -2.00
N ASP A 62 15.81 9.22 -3.01
CA ASP A 62 17.28 9.23 -3.14
C ASP A 62 17.98 10.16 -2.13
N MET A 63 17.23 11.04 -1.46
CA MET A 63 17.72 11.84 -0.33
C MET A 63 17.94 11.00 0.94
N LEU A 64 17.42 9.77 0.98
CA LEU A 64 17.51 8.87 2.13
C LEU A 64 18.61 7.81 1.96
N PRO A 65 19.26 7.38 3.06
CA PRO A 65 20.20 6.26 3.02
C PRO A 65 19.48 4.95 2.64
N ARG A 66 20.19 4.09 1.91
CA ARG A 66 19.68 2.77 1.51
C ARG A 66 20.18 1.66 2.42
N LYS A 67 19.27 0.79 2.88
CA LYS A 67 19.58 -0.47 3.55
C LYS A 67 19.04 -1.62 2.70
N GLY A 68 19.92 -2.27 1.96
CA GLY A 68 19.52 -3.24 0.93
C GLY A 68 18.77 -2.56 -0.20
N ARG A 69 17.47 -2.88 -0.37
CA ARG A 69 16.62 -2.27 -1.41
C ARG A 69 15.80 -1.08 -0.91
N ASN A 70 15.75 -0.87 0.39
CA ASN A 70 14.83 0.05 1.05
C ASN A 70 15.51 1.39 1.33
N ASN A 71 14.77 2.48 1.15
CA ASN A 71 15.17 3.80 1.61
C ASN A 71 14.70 3.96 3.05
N ILE A 72 15.62 4.32 3.94
CA ILE A 72 15.41 4.25 5.39
C ILE A 72 15.53 5.64 5.99
N ILE A 73 14.71 5.90 7.00
CA ILE A 73 14.95 6.94 7.99
C ILE A 73 15.11 6.31 9.37
N THR A 74 16.11 6.77 10.13
CA THR A 74 16.39 6.23 11.47
C THR A 74 15.92 7.23 12.52
N VAL A 75 15.00 6.81 13.38
CA VAL A 75 14.37 7.65 14.40
C VAL A 75 14.42 6.93 15.73
N ASP A 76 14.95 7.59 16.78
CA ASP A 76 15.18 6.97 18.10
C ASP A 76 15.99 5.65 18.05
N GLY A 77 16.84 5.48 17.03
CA GLY A 77 17.62 4.26 16.81
C GLY A 77 16.84 3.11 16.14
N GLU A 78 15.59 3.34 15.71
CA GLU A 78 14.79 2.41 14.93
C GLU A 78 14.81 2.79 13.44
N ASP A 79 15.04 1.81 12.56
CA ASP A 79 15.01 2.00 11.11
C ASP A 79 13.59 1.84 10.56
N HIS A 80 13.11 2.86 9.85
CA HIS A 80 11.82 2.86 9.18
C HIS A 80 12.00 2.95 7.67
N GLN A 81 11.38 2.02 6.94
CA GLN A 81 11.30 2.11 5.48
C GLN A 81 10.31 3.22 5.10
N VAL A 82 10.71 4.06 4.15
CA VAL A 82 9.83 5.06 3.53
C VAL A 82 9.40 4.51 2.17
N ASP A 83 8.09 4.30 2.01
CA ASP A 83 7.51 3.72 0.78
C ASP A 83 7.49 4.75 -0.34
N LEU A 84 6.87 5.91 -0.10
CA LEU A 84 6.78 7.03 -1.03
C LEU A 84 7.28 8.30 -0.36
N LEU A 85 8.17 9.04 -1.04
CA LEU A 85 8.63 10.35 -0.61
C LEU A 85 8.72 11.26 -1.83
N GLY A 86 8.06 12.40 -1.77
CA GLY A 86 8.16 13.41 -2.81
C GLY A 86 8.14 14.84 -2.28
N GLN A 87 8.34 15.79 -3.19
CA GLN A 87 8.36 17.21 -2.90
C GLN A 87 7.64 17.97 -4.01
N ILE A 88 6.58 18.69 -3.67
CA ILE A 88 5.75 19.44 -4.63
C ILE A 88 6.01 20.93 -4.55
N GLU A 89 6.22 21.42 -3.33
CA GLU A 89 6.57 22.80 -3.03
C GLU A 89 7.94 22.84 -2.34
N ASP A 90 8.63 23.97 -2.47
CA ASP A 90 9.88 24.20 -1.73
C ASP A 90 9.58 24.06 -0.22
N ASP A 91 10.47 23.38 0.50
CA ASP A 91 10.37 23.14 1.95
C ASP A 91 9.14 22.38 2.47
N VAL A 92 8.41 21.67 1.58
CA VAL A 92 7.33 20.73 1.97
C VAL A 92 7.55 19.36 1.34
N LEU A 93 7.88 18.38 2.18
CA LEU A 93 7.93 16.97 1.79
C LEU A 93 6.56 16.31 1.95
N ILE A 94 6.26 15.36 1.08
CA ILE A 94 5.07 14.51 1.17
C ILE A 94 5.53 13.07 1.28
N THR A 95 5.11 12.39 2.34
CA THR A 95 5.37 10.96 2.55
C THR A 95 4.06 10.19 2.59
N ARG A 96 4.05 8.98 2.06
CA ARG A 96 2.89 8.09 2.15
C ARG A 96 3.32 6.65 2.41
N GLU A 97 2.76 6.02 3.44
CA GLU A 97 2.86 4.58 3.63
C GLU A 97 1.84 3.90 2.71
N MET A 98 2.31 2.99 1.84
CA MET A 98 1.43 2.35 0.87
C MET A 98 0.74 1.12 1.48
N LYS A 99 -0.56 1.00 1.22
CA LYS A 99 -1.38 -0.15 1.65
C LYS A 99 -2.26 -0.67 0.53
N CYS A 100 -1.96 -1.90 0.11
CA CYS A 100 -2.78 -2.65 -0.86
C CYS A 100 -4.01 -3.32 -0.23
N ASN A 101 -4.14 -3.27 1.10
CA ASN A 101 -5.31 -3.73 1.83
C ASN A 101 -5.51 -2.84 3.07
N LEU A 102 -6.75 -2.39 3.28
CA LEU A 102 -7.15 -1.58 4.42
C LEU A 102 -7.82 -2.40 5.52
N ASP A 103 -8.11 -3.69 5.30
CA ASP A 103 -8.67 -4.55 6.35
C ASP A 103 -7.57 -5.15 7.25
N LEU A 104 -6.86 -4.28 7.96
CA LEU A 104 -5.86 -4.67 8.96
C LEU A 104 -6.52 -4.90 10.33
N ASP A 105 -5.92 -5.80 11.11
CA ASP A 105 -6.23 -5.93 12.53
C ASP A 105 -5.77 -4.69 13.31
N ARG A 106 -6.36 -4.47 14.50
CA ARG A 106 -6.12 -3.26 15.31
C ARG A 106 -4.64 -3.06 15.66
N GLY A 107 -3.91 -4.14 15.90
CA GLY A 107 -2.48 -4.07 16.22
C GLY A 107 -1.70 -3.52 15.04
N LYS A 108 -1.88 -4.13 13.87
CA LYS A 108 -1.21 -3.68 12.63
C LYS A 108 -1.58 -2.26 12.22
N THR A 109 -2.84 -1.85 12.38
CA THR A 109 -3.21 -0.45 12.11
C THR A 109 -2.46 0.51 13.02
N ARG A 110 -2.46 0.26 14.33
CA ARG A 110 -1.73 1.11 15.29
C ARG A 110 -0.24 1.17 14.96
N ASP A 111 0.37 0.03 14.65
CA ASP A 111 1.80 -0.03 14.35
C ASP A 111 2.12 0.66 13.01
N THR A 112 1.18 0.67 12.06
CA THR A 112 1.30 1.43 10.79
C THR A 112 1.28 2.94 11.06
N LEU A 113 0.29 3.42 11.83
CA LEU A 113 0.16 4.84 12.14
C LEU A 113 1.34 5.36 12.96
N ARG A 114 1.80 4.58 13.96
CA ARG A 114 3.00 4.95 14.72
C ARG A 114 4.24 5.06 13.84
N ARG A 115 4.41 4.14 12.88
CA ARG A 115 5.54 4.19 11.95
C ARG A 115 5.48 5.44 11.09
N GLU A 116 4.31 5.78 10.57
CA GLU A 116 4.15 6.98 9.75
C GLU A 116 4.46 8.25 10.55
N GLU A 117 3.94 8.39 11.78
CA GLU A 117 4.30 9.49 12.69
C GLU A 117 5.82 9.55 12.95
N GLN A 118 6.49 8.41 13.13
CA GLN A 118 7.94 8.35 13.28
C GLN A 118 8.66 8.80 12.00
N ILE A 119 8.21 8.37 10.82
CA ILE A 119 8.78 8.77 9.54
C ILE A 119 8.63 10.27 9.33
N GLU A 120 7.45 10.84 9.57
CA GLU A 120 7.19 12.28 9.48
C GLU A 120 8.17 13.06 10.35
N ARG A 121 8.20 12.76 11.65
CA ARG A 121 9.09 13.43 12.60
C ARG A 121 10.56 13.31 12.18
N GLY A 122 10.98 12.12 11.75
CA GLY A 122 12.34 11.90 11.27
C GLY A 122 12.68 12.78 10.07
N LEU A 123 11.76 12.90 9.10
CA LEU A 123 11.95 13.69 7.89
C LEU A 123 11.99 15.19 8.21
N GLU A 124 11.10 15.66 9.09
CA GLU A 124 11.08 17.05 9.57
C GLU A 124 12.41 17.41 10.26
N GLU A 125 12.87 16.57 11.20
CA GLU A 125 14.12 16.79 11.94
C GLU A 125 15.36 16.72 11.04
N GLN A 126 15.39 15.80 10.08
CA GLN A 126 16.55 15.58 9.22
C GLN A 126 16.73 16.69 8.18
N PHE A 127 15.63 17.23 7.65
CA PHE A 127 15.66 18.18 6.55
C PHE A 127 15.26 19.62 6.93
N ASP A 128 14.78 19.85 8.16
CA ASP A 128 14.29 21.16 8.63
C ASP A 128 13.17 21.73 7.74
N VAL A 129 12.20 20.87 7.42
CA VAL A 129 11.07 21.14 6.50
C VAL A 129 9.75 20.68 7.13
N SER A 130 8.62 21.10 6.56
CA SER A 130 7.32 20.52 6.92
C SER A 130 7.08 19.22 6.16
N VAL A 131 6.44 18.24 6.81
CA VAL A 131 6.09 16.96 6.18
C VAL A 131 4.58 16.73 6.21
N ASP A 132 4.00 16.45 5.04
CA ASP A 132 2.64 15.92 4.91
C ASP A 132 2.72 14.38 4.85
N GLY A 133 2.31 13.71 5.92
CA GLY A 133 2.19 12.26 5.99
C GLY A 133 0.79 11.72 5.71
N GLY A 134 0.72 10.44 5.35
CA GLY A 134 -0.56 9.77 5.19
C GLY A 134 -0.48 8.33 4.73
N ILE A 135 -1.64 7.68 4.65
CA ILE A 135 -1.78 6.36 4.06
C ILE A 135 -2.25 6.47 2.62
N PHE A 136 -1.53 5.87 1.69
CA PHE A 136 -1.92 5.76 0.30
C PHE A 136 -2.44 4.36 -0.04
N CYS A 137 -3.62 4.29 -0.66
CA CYS A 137 -4.22 3.03 -1.14
C CYS A 137 -4.56 3.14 -2.63
N PRO A 138 -3.78 2.51 -3.53
CA PRO A 138 -3.99 2.63 -4.97
C PRO A 138 -5.27 1.95 -5.47
N PHE A 139 -5.90 1.14 -4.63
CA PHE A 139 -7.17 0.47 -4.94
C PHE A 139 -8.39 1.24 -4.42
N TYR A 140 -8.18 2.35 -3.71
CA TYR A 140 -9.22 3.34 -3.53
C TYR A 140 -9.09 4.35 -4.68
N TYR A 141 -10.06 4.36 -5.60
CA TYR A 141 -9.95 5.14 -6.83
C TYR A 141 -10.40 6.61 -6.70
N GLY A 142 -10.83 7.06 -5.52
CA GLY A 142 -11.16 8.47 -5.27
C GLY A 142 -9.94 9.30 -4.90
N GLU A 143 -10.16 10.57 -4.57
CA GLU A 143 -9.12 11.47 -4.08
C GLU A 143 -8.75 11.13 -2.64
N VAL A 144 -9.66 11.41 -1.69
CA VAL A 144 -9.43 11.18 -0.26
C VAL A 144 -10.69 10.68 0.40
N LYS A 145 -10.56 9.75 1.34
CA LYS A 145 -11.66 9.34 2.23
C LYS A 145 -11.23 9.34 3.68
N LYS A 146 -12.18 9.65 4.55
CA LYS A 146 -12.05 9.40 5.99
C LYS A 146 -12.26 7.91 6.28
N ASP A 147 -11.32 7.30 6.98
CA ASP A 147 -11.38 5.92 7.46
C ASP A 147 -11.33 5.91 8.99
N GLY A 148 -12.23 5.16 9.63
CA GLY A 148 -12.32 5.13 11.09
C GLY A 148 -11.10 4.51 11.79
N ARG A 149 -10.24 3.79 11.07
CA ARG A 149 -9.05 3.12 11.62
C ARG A 149 -7.77 3.86 11.26
N PHE A 150 -7.67 4.40 10.04
CA PHE A 150 -6.46 5.04 9.53
C PHE A 150 -6.53 6.57 9.47
N GLY A 151 -7.65 7.18 9.87
CA GLY A 151 -7.83 8.63 9.75
C GLY A 151 -8.16 9.02 8.32
N MET A 152 -7.17 9.42 7.53
CA MET A 152 -7.35 9.80 6.13
C MET A 152 -6.63 8.80 5.22
N ILE A 153 -7.34 8.34 4.19
CA ILE A 153 -6.78 7.49 3.14
C ILE A 153 -6.78 8.27 1.85
N PHE A 154 -5.60 8.42 1.26
CA PHE A 154 -5.40 8.99 -0.06
C PHE A 154 -5.52 7.89 -1.11
N GLY A 155 -6.32 8.15 -2.14
CA GLY A 155 -6.57 7.23 -3.23
C GLY A 155 -5.78 7.55 -4.49
N LEU A 156 -6.02 6.75 -5.52
CA LEU A 156 -5.32 6.83 -6.79
C LEU A 156 -5.54 8.16 -7.51
N GLN A 157 -6.76 8.71 -7.47
CA GLN A 157 -7.04 9.99 -8.13
C GLN A 157 -6.22 11.11 -7.49
N TRP A 158 -6.15 11.16 -6.15
CA TRP A 158 -5.30 12.12 -5.45
C TRP A 158 -3.85 11.99 -5.90
N PHE A 159 -3.32 10.76 -5.99
CA PHE A 159 -1.93 10.54 -6.39
C PHE A 159 -1.67 11.05 -7.82
N ILE A 160 -2.56 10.74 -8.76
CA ILE A 160 -2.46 11.18 -10.16
C ILE A 160 -2.45 12.71 -10.24
N ASP A 161 -3.38 13.38 -9.55
CA ASP A 161 -3.49 14.83 -9.58
C ASP A 161 -2.30 15.52 -8.90
N THR A 162 -1.87 14.97 -7.77
CA THR A 162 -0.79 15.47 -6.93
C THR A 162 0.56 15.41 -7.65
N PHE A 163 0.87 14.27 -8.28
CA PHE A 163 2.14 14.06 -8.97
C PHE A 163 2.05 14.25 -10.49
N LYS A 164 0.92 14.76 -10.98
CA LYS A 164 0.64 15.03 -12.41
C LYS A 164 1.00 13.84 -13.30
N CYS A 165 0.55 12.65 -12.92
CA CYS A 165 0.87 11.43 -13.65
C CYS A 165 0.23 11.41 -15.05
N ASP A 166 0.92 10.78 -16.01
CA ASP A 166 0.47 10.64 -17.40
C ASP A 166 -0.37 9.36 -17.62
N PHE A 167 -1.25 9.04 -16.66
CA PHE A 167 -2.20 7.93 -16.75
C PHE A 167 -3.44 8.21 -15.91
N THR A 168 -4.56 7.58 -16.24
CA THR A 168 -5.83 7.71 -15.50
C THR A 168 -6.09 6.54 -14.55
N VAL A 169 -7.11 6.68 -13.69
CA VAL A 169 -7.64 5.58 -12.89
C VAL A 169 -8.02 4.38 -13.76
N GLU A 170 -8.65 4.61 -14.92
CA GLU A 170 -9.01 3.55 -15.85
C GLU A 170 -7.78 2.83 -16.41
N ASP A 171 -6.72 3.55 -16.77
CA ASP A 171 -5.47 2.95 -17.25
C ASP A 171 -4.90 1.99 -16.19
N PHE A 172 -4.88 2.42 -14.93
CA PHE A 172 -4.45 1.57 -13.81
C PHE A 172 -5.35 0.34 -13.65
N GLN A 173 -6.67 0.49 -13.74
CA GLN A 173 -7.60 -0.63 -13.66
C GLN A 173 -7.41 -1.63 -14.81
N GLN A 174 -7.13 -1.15 -16.03
CA GLN A 174 -6.86 -2.00 -17.18
C GLN A 174 -5.52 -2.72 -17.08
N MET A 175 -4.49 -2.06 -16.53
CA MET A 175 -3.19 -2.67 -16.25
C MET A 175 -3.33 -3.97 -15.44
N GLY A 176 -4.24 -4.00 -14.46
CA GLY A 176 -4.50 -5.20 -13.66
C GLY A 176 -5.07 -6.37 -14.45
N LYS A 177 -5.74 -6.11 -15.57
CA LYS A 177 -6.43 -7.09 -16.41
C LYS A 177 -5.65 -7.45 -17.67
N ASP A 178 -4.46 -6.87 -17.83
CA ASP A 178 -3.63 -7.09 -19.01
C ASP A 178 -3.07 -8.52 -19.05
N ALA A 179 -3.22 -9.17 -20.20
CA ALA A 179 -2.86 -10.57 -20.40
C ALA A 179 -1.35 -10.83 -20.30
N LEU A 180 -0.52 -9.84 -20.69
CA LEU A 180 0.93 -9.95 -20.56
C LEU A 180 1.35 -9.85 -19.10
N ILE A 181 0.74 -8.94 -18.33
CA ILE A 181 0.96 -8.83 -16.88
C ILE A 181 0.55 -10.13 -16.17
N HIS A 182 -0.61 -10.70 -16.50
CA HIS A 182 -1.04 -11.99 -15.95
C HIS A 182 -0.04 -13.10 -16.23
N LYS A 183 0.41 -13.20 -17.48
CA LYS A 183 1.46 -14.15 -17.89
C LYS A 183 2.76 -13.97 -17.10
N MET A 184 3.19 -12.72 -16.85
CA MET A 184 4.39 -12.43 -16.06
C MET A 184 4.24 -12.73 -14.57
N LEU A 185 3.02 -12.60 -14.04
CA LEU A 185 2.70 -12.93 -12.65
C LEU A 185 2.43 -14.43 -12.43
N CYS A 186 2.32 -15.20 -13.51
CA CYS A 186 1.94 -16.62 -13.55
C CYS A 186 0.55 -16.85 -12.93
N ILE A 187 -0.42 -16.01 -13.30
CA ILE A 187 -1.84 -16.12 -12.92
C ILE A 187 -2.73 -16.35 -14.13
#